data_AF-A0A8D8P0S0-F1
#
_entry.id   AF-A0A8D8P0S0-F1
#
_cell.length_a   1.000
_cell.length_b   1.000
_cell.length_c   1.000
_cell.angle_alpha   90.00
_cell.angle_beta   90.00
_cell.angle_gamma   90.00
#
_symmetry.space_group_name_H-M   'P 1'
#
loop_
_entity.id
_entity.type
_entity.pdbx_description
1 polymer ?
#
loop_
_entity_poly.entity_id
_entity_poly.type
_entity_poly.pdbx_seq_one_letter_code
_entity_poly.pdbx_strand_id
1 'polypeptide(L)'
;AFQLSWELRNLAFAEQECKSEYLELRRQCQTFAVDLLDQSRSSQELAIILNYDPESPPYMDGDHMKLTRLELAIDYKQKKFVAHPNIQQLLAAMWYEGVPGFRRKSALDKIAIITKVAVLFPLYCMLYMIAPTCETSKFMRKPFMKFLIHASSYLFFLFLLILVSQRAEVQVVLLFGTESMKRALQEELARQRGNGPTYLECLVVIYVIGFIWEETQEIFAEGIQSYLKNMWNFIDFSRNFLYCCVVLLRVIAYI
;
A
#
# COMPACT_ATOMS: atom_id res chain seq x y z
N ALA A 1 18.50 -17.63 -16.40
CA ALA A 1 18.54 -18.02 -14.98
C ALA A 1 17.17 -17.96 -14.30
N PHE A 2 16.49 -16.80 -14.25
CA PHE A 2 15.20 -16.67 -13.56
C PHE A 2 14.09 -17.58 -14.11
N GLN A 3 13.85 -17.55 -15.43
CA GLN A 3 12.90 -18.43 -16.12
C GLN A 3 13.17 -19.91 -15.87
N LEU A 4 14.40 -20.37 -16.13
CA LEU A 4 14.80 -21.76 -15.89
C LEU A 4 14.58 -22.18 -14.42
N SER A 5 14.90 -21.33 -13.45
CA SER A 5 14.66 -21.63 -12.04
C SER A 5 13.17 -21.81 -11.70
N TRP A 6 12.28 -21.19 -12.46
CA TRP A 6 10.84 -21.31 -12.32
C TRP A 6 10.29 -22.55 -13.01
N GLU A 7 10.77 -22.86 -14.20
CA GLU A 7 10.45 -24.11 -14.90
C GLU A 7 10.85 -25.33 -14.06
N LEU A 8 12.06 -25.32 -13.49
CA LEU A 8 12.52 -26.35 -12.56
C LEU A 8 11.64 -26.48 -11.32
N ARG A 9 11.11 -25.36 -10.81
CA ARG A 9 10.12 -25.40 -9.72
C ARG A 9 8.85 -26.11 -10.15
N ASN A 10 8.34 -25.83 -11.34
CA ASN A 10 7.10 -26.43 -11.84
C ASN A 10 7.29 -27.92 -12.10
N LEU A 11 8.43 -28.32 -12.68
CA LEU A 11 8.81 -29.73 -12.85
C LEU A 11 8.90 -30.46 -11.51
N ALA A 12 9.46 -29.82 -10.47
CA ALA A 12 9.51 -30.39 -9.13
C ALA A 12 8.13 -30.65 -8.48
N PHE A 13 7.06 -30.02 -8.99
CA PHE A 13 5.68 -30.30 -8.58
C PHE A 13 4.99 -31.32 -9.47
N ALA A 14 5.37 -31.40 -10.76
CA ALA A 14 4.81 -32.36 -11.71
C ALA A 14 5.41 -33.76 -11.53
N GLU A 15 6.72 -33.83 -11.27
CA GLU A 15 7.51 -35.05 -11.11
C GLU A 15 8.01 -35.15 -9.67
N GLN A 16 7.23 -35.82 -8.83
CA GLN A 16 7.50 -35.88 -7.40
C GLN A 16 8.70 -36.78 -7.08
N GLU A 17 9.01 -37.76 -7.93
CA GLU A 17 10.11 -38.71 -7.77
C GLU A 17 11.49 -38.02 -7.80
N CYS A 18 11.67 -37.05 -8.72
CA CYS A 18 12.92 -36.30 -8.92
C CYS A 18 12.89 -34.89 -8.29
N LYS A 19 11.92 -34.63 -7.40
CA LYS A 19 11.69 -33.31 -6.82
C LYS A 19 12.94 -32.69 -6.16
N SER A 20 13.72 -33.49 -5.44
CA SER A 20 14.94 -33.01 -4.77
C SER A 20 15.98 -32.50 -5.77
N GLU A 21 16.17 -33.21 -6.88
CA GLU A 21 17.13 -32.86 -7.93
C GLU A 21 16.73 -31.58 -8.64
N TYR A 22 15.45 -31.45 -9.00
CA TYR A 22 14.92 -30.21 -9.59
C TYR A 22 15.07 -29.00 -8.67
N LEU A 23 14.81 -29.16 -7.37
CA LEU A 23 14.98 -28.08 -6.41
C LEU A 23 16.45 -27.68 -6.21
N GLU A 24 17.38 -28.63 -6.32
CA GLU A 24 18.81 -28.34 -6.26
C GLU A 24 19.30 -27.60 -7.52
N LEU A 25 18.90 -28.06 -8.71
CA LEU A 25 19.18 -27.34 -9.97
C LEU A 25 18.58 -25.94 -9.96
N ARG A 26 17.37 -25.79 -9.42
CA ARG A 26 16.75 -24.48 -9.21
C ARG A 26 17.64 -23.61 -8.35
N ARG A 27 18.13 -24.14 -7.21
CA ARG A 27 19.01 -23.41 -6.30
C ARG A 27 20.29 -22.95 -6.98
N GLN A 28 20.90 -23.79 -7.82
CA GLN A 28 22.07 -23.44 -8.62
C GLN A 28 21.78 -22.28 -9.58
N CYS A 29 20.65 -22.31 -10.29
CA CYS A 29 20.23 -21.20 -11.15
C CYS A 29 20.05 -19.88 -10.39
N GLN A 30 19.49 -19.95 -9.17
CA GLN A 30 19.31 -18.78 -8.32
C GLN A 30 20.65 -18.23 -7.81
N THR A 31 21.55 -19.11 -7.38
CA THR A 31 22.89 -18.74 -6.91
C THR A 31 23.70 -18.11 -8.05
N PHE A 32 23.70 -18.70 -9.24
CA PHE A 32 24.37 -18.13 -10.42
C PHE A 32 23.94 -16.69 -10.71
N ALA A 33 22.64 -16.37 -10.61
CA ALA A 33 22.17 -15.02 -10.84
C ALA A 33 22.65 -14.02 -9.76
N VAL A 34 22.84 -14.49 -8.52
CA VAL A 34 23.40 -13.68 -7.43
C VAL A 34 24.89 -13.48 -7.64
N ASP A 35 25.64 -14.55 -7.92
CA ASP A 35 27.09 -14.50 -8.11
C ASP A 35 27.48 -13.60 -9.30
N LEU A 36 26.64 -13.56 -10.35
CA LEU A 36 26.82 -12.64 -11.47
C LEU A 36 26.61 -11.18 -11.06
N LEU A 37 25.62 -10.93 -10.19
CA LEU A 37 25.34 -9.59 -9.66
C LEU A 37 26.46 -9.09 -8.74
N ASP A 38 27.08 -10.00 -7.97
CA ASP A 38 28.24 -9.72 -7.12
C ASP A 38 29.43 -9.15 -7.92
N GLN A 39 29.50 -9.42 -9.23
CA GLN A 39 30.55 -8.87 -10.09
C GLN A 39 30.31 -7.41 -10.52
N SER A 40 29.17 -6.81 -10.18
CA SER A 40 28.91 -5.39 -10.46
C SER A 40 29.80 -4.48 -9.60
N ARG A 41 30.52 -3.56 -10.25
CA ARG A 41 31.51 -2.69 -9.58
C ARG A 41 31.03 -1.27 -9.38
N SER A 42 30.00 -0.85 -10.10
CA SER A 42 29.45 0.50 -10.03
C SER A 42 27.93 0.51 -9.86
N SER A 43 27.41 1.60 -9.27
CA SER A 43 25.97 1.82 -9.17
C SER A 43 25.31 1.99 -10.55
N GLN A 44 26.07 2.45 -11.54
CA GLN A 44 25.62 2.61 -12.92
C GLN A 44 25.43 1.24 -13.59
N GLU A 45 26.41 0.34 -13.50
CA GLU A 45 26.26 -1.05 -13.97
C GLU A 45 25.06 -1.73 -13.33
N LEU A 46 24.90 -1.56 -12.02
CA LEU A 46 23.77 -2.11 -11.28
C LEU A 46 22.43 -1.53 -11.78
N ALA A 47 22.35 -0.21 -11.97
CA ALA A 47 21.14 0.44 -12.49
C ALA A 47 20.80 -0.06 -13.90
N ILE A 48 21.78 -0.22 -14.78
CA ILE A 48 21.58 -0.77 -16.12
C ILE A 48 21.02 -2.19 -16.05
N ILE A 49 21.61 -3.07 -15.24
CA ILE A 49 21.15 -4.45 -15.06
C ILE A 49 19.70 -4.49 -14.56
N LEU A 50 19.37 -3.68 -13.56
CA LEU A 50 18.04 -3.69 -12.93
C LEU A 50 16.94 -3.05 -13.79
N ASN A 51 17.29 -2.13 -14.67
CA ASN A 51 16.36 -1.49 -15.60
C ASN A 51 16.32 -2.13 -16.98
N TYR A 52 17.07 -3.22 -17.21
CA TYR A 52 17.14 -3.85 -18.53
C TYR A 52 15.79 -4.44 -18.96
N ASP A 53 15.28 -3.92 -20.08
CA ASP A 53 14.06 -4.35 -20.76
C ASP A 53 14.36 -4.53 -22.26
N PRO A 54 14.11 -5.71 -22.86
CA PRO A 54 14.37 -5.97 -24.28
C PRO A 54 13.58 -5.08 -25.25
N GLU A 55 12.41 -4.57 -24.83
CA GLU A 55 11.50 -3.80 -25.69
C GLU A 55 11.70 -2.28 -25.55
N SER A 56 12.46 -1.84 -24.54
CA SER A 56 12.73 -0.43 -24.27
C SER A 56 14.16 -0.05 -24.67
N PRO A 57 14.43 1.24 -24.96
CA PRO A 57 15.80 1.71 -25.10
C PRO A 57 16.63 1.45 -23.82
N PRO A 58 17.96 1.27 -23.94
CA PRO A 58 18.82 1.11 -22.77
C PRO A 58 18.66 2.26 -21.78
N TYR A 59 18.70 1.94 -20.49
CA TYR A 59 18.66 2.93 -19.41
C TYR A 59 19.84 3.91 -19.52
N MET A 60 19.54 5.20 -19.49
CA MET A 60 20.52 6.26 -19.42
C MET A 60 20.50 6.93 -18.04
N ASP A 61 21.67 7.41 -17.58
CA ASP A 61 21.74 8.11 -16.29
C ASP A 61 20.88 9.39 -16.31
N GLY A 62 19.96 9.47 -15.36
CA GLY A 62 18.97 10.55 -15.27
C GLY A 62 17.55 10.13 -15.66
N ASP A 63 17.39 8.95 -16.27
CA ASP A 63 16.07 8.40 -16.55
C ASP A 63 15.35 7.94 -15.29
N HIS A 64 14.02 7.92 -15.33
CA HIS A 64 13.23 7.30 -14.28
C HIS A 64 13.50 5.79 -14.24
N MET A 65 14.02 5.29 -13.13
CA MET A 65 14.27 3.87 -12.91
C MET A 65 12.96 3.09 -12.84
N LYS A 66 12.63 2.32 -13.88
CA LYS A 66 11.47 1.43 -13.93
C LYS A 66 11.68 0.14 -13.14
N LEU A 67 12.93 -0.31 -13.00
CA LEU A 67 13.33 -1.52 -12.28
C LEU A 67 12.71 -2.82 -12.85
N THR A 68 12.42 -2.86 -14.14
CA THR A 68 11.72 -3.99 -14.81
C THR A 68 12.39 -5.34 -14.56
N ARG A 69 13.73 -5.42 -14.53
CA ARG A 69 14.44 -6.67 -14.26
C ARG A 69 14.31 -7.11 -12.80
N LEU A 70 14.22 -6.15 -11.88
CA LEU A 70 13.97 -6.43 -10.47
C LEU A 70 12.54 -6.92 -10.24
N GLU A 71 11.55 -6.32 -10.90
CA GLU A 71 10.16 -6.79 -10.89
C GLU A 71 10.08 -8.24 -11.38
N LEU A 72 10.73 -8.54 -12.51
CA LEU A 72 10.83 -9.91 -13.04
C LEU A 72 11.47 -10.89 -12.03
N ALA A 73 12.48 -10.43 -11.28
CA ALA A 73 13.12 -11.24 -10.24
C ALA A 73 12.13 -11.56 -9.09
N ILE A 74 11.27 -10.61 -8.73
CA ILE A 74 10.21 -10.78 -7.72
C ILE A 74 9.16 -11.78 -8.20
N ASP A 75 8.73 -11.68 -9.47
CA ASP A 75 7.76 -12.59 -10.08
C ASP A 75 8.24 -14.03 -10.07
N TYR A 76 9.50 -14.25 -10.46
CA TYR A 76 10.16 -15.56 -10.39
C TYR A 76 10.64 -15.96 -8.99
N LYS A 77 10.27 -15.21 -7.94
CA LYS A 77 10.57 -15.50 -6.53
C LYS A 77 12.07 -15.66 -6.24
N GLN A 78 12.91 -14.81 -6.83
CA GLN A 78 14.37 -14.80 -6.68
C GLN A 78 14.79 -14.06 -5.40
N LYS A 79 14.45 -14.64 -4.23
CA LYS A 79 14.58 -13.95 -2.93
C LYS A 79 16.01 -13.48 -2.63
N LYS A 80 17.03 -14.32 -2.88
CA LYS A 80 18.44 -13.98 -2.62
C LYS A 80 18.94 -12.84 -3.51
N PHE A 81 18.53 -12.85 -4.77
CA PHE A 81 18.85 -11.78 -5.72
C PHE A 81 18.28 -10.45 -5.24
N VAL A 82 16.97 -10.40 -4.93
CA VAL A 82 16.32 -9.17 -4.45
C VAL A 82 16.92 -8.70 -3.12
N ALA A 83 17.26 -9.60 -2.20
CA ALA A 83 17.85 -9.29 -0.91
C ALA A 83 19.35 -8.90 -0.97
N HIS A 84 19.95 -8.86 -2.16
CA HIS A 84 21.36 -8.56 -2.33
C HIS A 84 21.72 -7.16 -1.80
N PRO A 85 22.83 -6.98 -1.06
CA PRO A 85 23.18 -5.71 -0.42
C PRO A 85 23.21 -4.51 -1.38
N ASN A 86 23.77 -4.67 -2.58
CA ASN A 86 23.86 -3.58 -3.56
C ASN A 86 22.46 -3.15 -4.04
N ILE A 87 21.53 -4.10 -4.26
CA ILE A 87 20.14 -3.79 -4.63
C ILE A 87 19.44 -3.08 -3.47
N GLN A 88 19.59 -3.60 -2.25
CA GLN A 88 18.94 -3.03 -1.08
C GLN A 88 19.43 -1.61 -0.77
N GLN A 89 20.72 -1.33 -1.02
CA GLN A 89 21.27 0.02 -0.91
C GLN A 89 20.66 0.97 -1.95
N LEU A 90 20.54 0.53 -3.20
CA LEU A 90 19.92 1.30 -4.29
C LEU A 90 18.43 1.57 -4.01
N LEU A 91 17.68 0.54 -3.64
CA LEU A 91 16.27 0.65 -3.25
C LEU A 91 16.09 1.60 -2.07
N ALA A 92 16.95 1.51 -1.05
CA ALA A 92 16.91 2.42 0.08
C ALA A 92 17.20 3.87 -0.33
N ALA A 93 18.11 4.11 -1.27
CA ALA A 93 18.40 5.44 -1.80
C ALA A 93 17.17 6.03 -2.51
N MET A 94 16.51 5.26 -3.37
CA MET A 94 15.26 5.69 -4.04
C MET A 94 14.10 5.88 -3.05
N TRP A 95 13.98 5.00 -2.06
CA TRP A 95 12.91 5.06 -1.07
C TRP A 95 12.97 6.35 -0.23
N TYR A 96 14.17 6.68 0.27
CA TYR A 96 14.39 7.85 1.15
C TYR A 96 14.78 9.12 0.41
N GLU A 97 14.68 9.18 -0.92
CA GLU A 97 15.09 10.33 -1.73
C GLU A 97 14.45 11.65 -1.27
N GLY A 98 13.17 11.62 -0.86
CA GLY A 98 12.47 12.80 -0.34
C GLY A 98 13.00 13.29 1.02
N VAL A 99 13.61 12.42 1.83
CA VAL A 99 14.10 12.77 3.17
C VAL A 99 15.55 12.33 3.30
N PRO A 100 16.48 13.10 2.71
CA PRO A 100 17.89 12.72 2.68
C PRO A 100 18.41 12.53 4.10
N GLY A 101 19.14 11.43 4.31
CA GLY A 101 19.70 11.08 5.60
C GLY A 101 18.69 10.58 6.64
N PHE A 102 17.42 10.31 6.28
CA PHE A 102 16.42 9.79 7.23
C PHE A 102 16.93 8.58 8.03
N ARG A 103 17.66 7.66 7.40
CA ARG A 103 18.26 6.49 8.06
C ARG A 103 19.18 6.86 9.23
N ARG A 104 19.94 7.96 9.09
CA ARG A 104 20.95 8.43 10.06
C ARG A 104 20.37 9.37 11.12
N LYS A 105 19.12 9.81 10.98
CA LYS A 105 18.45 10.68 11.97
C LYS A 105 18.20 9.96 13.29
N SER A 106 18.15 10.74 14.37
CA SER A 106 17.79 10.24 15.70
C SER A 106 16.36 9.67 15.72
N ALA A 107 16.03 8.85 16.71
CA ALA A 107 14.68 8.32 16.86
C ALA A 107 13.64 9.44 17.05
N LEU A 108 13.98 10.48 17.80
CA LEU A 108 13.11 11.63 18.04
C LEU A 108 12.81 12.39 16.75
N ASP A 109 13.83 12.66 15.92
CA ASP A 109 13.63 13.33 14.64
C ASP A 109 12.74 12.51 13.70
N LYS A 110 12.94 11.19 13.67
CA LYS A 110 12.11 10.28 12.86
C LYS A 110 10.66 10.33 13.30
N ILE A 111 10.40 10.23 14.61
CA ILE A 111 9.05 10.33 15.18
C ILE A 111 8.43 11.68 14.86
N ALA A 112 9.16 12.78 15.05
CA ALA A 112 8.65 14.12 14.75
C ALA A 112 8.23 14.27 13.27
N ILE A 113 9.03 13.75 12.33
CA ILE A 113 8.70 13.75 10.91
C ILE A 113 7.44 12.91 10.63
N ILE A 114 7.38 11.69 11.16
CA ILE A 114 6.24 10.78 10.96
C ILE A 114 4.96 11.40 11.52
N THR A 115 4.99 11.91 12.76
CA THR A 115 3.85 12.57 13.40
C THR A 115 3.40 13.80 12.62
N LYS A 116 4.34 14.62 12.13
CA LYS A 116 4.00 15.78 11.30
C LYS A 116 3.25 15.36 10.03
N VAL A 117 3.72 14.31 9.34
CA VAL A 117 3.03 13.79 8.14
C VAL A 117 1.67 13.22 8.51
N ALA A 118 1.58 12.48 9.62
CA ALA A 118 0.34 11.88 10.08
C ALA A 118 -0.73 12.88 10.50
N VAL A 119 -0.36 14.06 11.00
CA VAL A 119 -1.33 15.13 11.33
C VAL A 119 -1.69 15.95 10.09
N LEU A 120 -0.72 16.23 9.22
CA LEU A 120 -0.92 17.11 8.06
C LEU A 120 -1.34 16.37 6.78
N PHE A 121 -1.53 15.04 6.81
CA PHE A 121 -1.90 14.26 5.62
C PHE A 121 -3.11 14.81 4.85
N PRO A 122 -4.20 15.33 5.47
CA PRO A 122 -5.34 15.83 4.71
C PRO A 122 -4.96 17.08 3.91
N LEU A 123 -4.17 17.98 4.51
CA LEU A 123 -3.68 19.19 3.84
C LEU A 123 -2.73 18.84 2.70
N TYR A 124 -1.87 17.83 2.89
CA TYR A 124 -1.01 17.31 1.83
C TYR A 124 -1.85 16.79 0.66
N CYS A 125 -2.84 15.92 0.91
CA CYS A 125 -3.71 15.41 -0.15
C CYS A 125 -4.46 16.53 -0.90
N MET A 126 -4.99 17.53 -0.18
CA MET A 126 -5.66 18.68 -0.79
C MET A 126 -4.72 19.51 -1.67
N LEU A 127 -3.50 19.78 -1.20
CA LEU A 127 -2.47 20.47 -1.98
C LEU A 127 -2.10 19.70 -3.25
N TYR A 128 -1.99 18.37 -3.16
CA TYR A 128 -1.69 17.52 -4.30
C TYR A 128 -2.76 17.58 -5.38
N MET A 129 -4.04 17.66 -5.00
CA MET A 129 -5.17 17.77 -5.93
C MET A 129 -5.28 19.17 -6.57
N ILE A 130 -5.06 20.23 -5.79
CA ILE A 130 -5.27 21.62 -6.25
C ILE A 130 -4.05 22.16 -7.01
N ALA A 131 -2.84 21.88 -6.52
CA ALA A 131 -1.59 22.42 -7.03
C ALA A 131 -0.55 21.29 -7.25
N PRO A 132 -0.75 20.43 -8.26
CA PRO A 132 0.08 19.23 -8.46
C PRO A 132 1.53 19.53 -8.85
N THR A 133 1.83 20.74 -9.32
CA THR A 133 3.16 21.16 -9.79
C THR A 133 4.03 21.80 -8.70
N CYS A 134 3.49 22.09 -7.51
CA CYS A 134 4.26 22.71 -6.44
C CYS A 134 5.30 21.76 -5.84
N GLU A 135 6.33 22.32 -5.21
CA GLU A 135 7.43 21.54 -4.61
C GLU A 135 6.94 20.55 -3.55
N THR A 136 5.94 20.93 -2.75
CA THR A 136 5.32 20.02 -1.76
C THR A 136 4.61 18.85 -2.43
N SER A 137 3.89 19.08 -3.53
CA SER A 137 3.22 18.01 -4.28
C SER A 137 4.22 17.07 -4.96
N LYS A 138 5.32 17.60 -5.51
CA LYS A 138 6.42 16.78 -6.03
C LYS A 138 7.07 15.94 -4.93
N PHE A 139 7.28 16.52 -3.75
CA PHE A 139 7.80 15.82 -2.58
C PHE A 139 6.87 14.68 -2.13
N MET A 140 5.55 14.87 -2.16
CA MET A 140 4.59 13.80 -1.85
C MET A 140 4.60 12.64 -2.85
N ARG A 141 5.06 12.85 -4.09
CA ARG A 141 5.18 11.77 -5.08
C ARG A 141 6.29 10.77 -4.74
N LYS A 142 7.21 11.13 -3.83
CA LYS A 142 8.32 10.26 -3.43
C LYS A 142 7.81 9.04 -2.64
N PRO A 143 8.40 7.84 -2.81
CA PRO A 143 7.82 6.58 -2.31
C PRO A 143 7.55 6.57 -0.81
N PHE A 144 8.52 7.00 0.00
CA PHE A 144 8.36 7.03 1.45
C PHE A 144 7.26 7.99 1.92
N MET A 145 7.09 9.12 1.24
CA MET A 145 6.04 10.09 1.58
C MET A 145 4.66 9.56 1.20
N LYS A 146 4.50 8.96 0.01
CA LYS A 146 3.27 8.26 -0.36
C LYS A 146 2.89 7.23 0.70
N PHE A 147 3.84 6.36 1.07
CA PHE A 147 3.62 5.34 2.10
C PHE A 147 3.12 5.94 3.42
N LEU A 148 3.78 6.99 3.94
CA LEU A 148 3.35 7.63 5.18
C LEU A 148 1.95 8.24 5.06
N ILE A 149 1.60 8.86 3.93
CA ILE A 149 0.27 9.44 3.71
C ILE A 149 -0.81 8.35 3.68
N HIS A 150 -0.59 7.28 2.93
CA HIS A 150 -1.52 6.13 2.89
C HIS A 150 -1.69 5.51 4.29
N ALA A 151 -0.59 5.25 4.99
CA ALA A 151 -0.64 4.70 6.35
C ALA A 151 -1.38 5.64 7.32
N SER A 152 -1.15 6.95 7.21
CA SER A 152 -1.82 7.94 8.06
C SER A 152 -3.32 8.02 7.78
N SER A 153 -3.72 7.97 6.51
CA SER A 153 -5.14 7.95 6.12
C SER A 153 -5.83 6.67 6.61
N TYR A 154 -5.17 5.51 6.53
CA TYR A 154 -5.72 4.26 7.07
C TYR A 154 -5.84 4.30 8.61
N LEU A 155 -4.85 4.84 9.32
CA LEU A 155 -4.94 5.04 10.77
C LEU A 155 -6.06 6.01 11.16
N PHE A 156 -6.26 7.08 10.37
CA PHE A 156 -7.36 8.00 10.57
C PHE A 156 -8.71 7.32 10.32
N PHE A 157 -8.82 6.43 9.33
CA PHE A 157 -10.01 5.62 9.12
C PHE A 157 -10.31 4.72 10.33
N LEU A 158 -9.31 4.04 10.90
CA LEU A 158 -9.48 3.26 12.13
C LEU A 158 -9.90 4.16 13.31
N PHE A 159 -9.34 5.35 13.41
CA PHE A 159 -9.76 6.34 14.41
C PHE A 159 -11.23 6.75 14.24
N LEU A 160 -11.70 6.98 13.01
CA LEU A 160 -13.13 7.24 12.72
C LEU A 160 -14.00 6.08 13.18
N LEU A 161 -13.62 4.83 12.89
CA LEU A 161 -14.37 3.65 13.36
C LEU A 161 -14.44 3.58 14.88
N ILE A 162 -13.35 3.92 15.59
CA ILE A 162 -13.34 4.01 17.05
C ILE A 162 -14.31 5.10 17.52
N LEU A 163 -14.31 6.28 16.91
CA LEU A 163 -15.23 7.37 17.27
C LEU A 163 -16.70 6.99 17.04
N VAL A 164 -17.01 6.31 15.93
CA VAL A 164 -18.35 5.75 15.67
C VAL A 164 -18.71 4.73 16.74
N SER A 165 -17.80 3.81 17.07
CA SER A 165 -18.02 2.78 18.09
C SER A 165 -18.26 3.37 19.48
N GLN A 166 -17.59 4.46 19.84
CA GLN A 166 -17.76 5.15 21.12
C GLN A 166 -18.96 6.10 21.13
N ARG A 167 -19.71 6.21 20.02
CA ARG A 167 -20.79 7.18 19.83
C ARG A 167 -20.33 8.60 20.20
N ALA A 168 -19.14 8.99 19.73
CA ALA A 168 -18.51 10.26 20.11
C ALA A 168 -19.42 11.48 19.86
N GLU A 169 -20.23 11.48 18.79
CA GLU A 169 -21.21 12.53 18.53
C GLU A 169 -22.21 12.72 19.68
N VAL A 170 -22.73 11.62 20.23
CA VAL A 170 -23.66 11.64 21.37
C VAL A 170 -22.97 12.25 22.59
N GLN A 171 -21.73 11.83 22.87
CA GLN A 171 -20.96 12.35 24.01
C GLN A 171 -20.64 13.85 23.86
N VAL A 172 -20.30 14.30 22.65
CA VAL A 172 -20.02 15.72 22.35
C VAL A 172 -21.27 16.57 22.59
N VAL A 173 -22.44 16.14 22.11
CA VAL A 173 -23.70 16.87 22.33
C VAL A 173 -24.11 16.87 23.80
N LEU A 174 -23.87 15.79 24.54
CA LEU A 174 -24.18 15.75 25.98
C LEU A 174 -23.29 16.68 26.81
N LEU A 175 -22.00 16.77 26.48
CA LEU A 175 -21.02 17.58 27.22
C LEU A 175 -21.06 19.07 26.84
N PHE A 176 -21.18 19.37 25.54
CA PHE A 176 -21.00 20.71 25.00
C PHE A 176 -22.24 21.26 24.28
N GLY A 177 -23.29 20.45 24.10
CA GLY A 177 -24.50 20.85 23.39
C GLY A 177 -25.41 21.76 24.20
N THR A 178 -26.20 22.55 23.49
CA THR A 178 -27.27 23.38 24.07
C THR A 178 -28.45 22.51 24.53
N GLU A 179 -29.30 23.04 25.40
CA GLU A 179 -30.46 22.30 25.93
C GLU A 179 -31.44 21.84 24.82
N SER A 180 -31.56 22.57 23.71
CA SER A 180 -32.33 22.14 22.54
C SER A 180 -31.69 20.93 21.83
N MET A 181 -30.36 20.94 21.65
CA MET A 181 -29.64 19.82 21.04
C MET A 181 -29.73 18.54 21.89
N LYS A 182 -29.67 18.67 23.22
CA LYS A 182 -29.83 17.53 24.13
C LYS A 182 -31.23 16.91 24.06
N ARG A 183 -32.28 17.75 23.96
CA ARG A 183 -33.67 17.26 23.79
C ARG A 183 -33.86 16.55 22.46
N ALA A 184 -33.37 17.13 21.36
CA ALA A 184 -33.42 16.50 20.04
C ALA A 184 -32.70 15.14 20.03
N LEU A 185 -31.52 15.06 20.67
CA LEU A 185 -30.77 13.81 20.83
C LEU A 185 -31.55 12.77 21.65
N GLN A 186 -32.25 13.17 22.71
CA GLN A 186 -33.10 12.26 23.48
C GLN A 186 -34.26 11.71 22.65
N GLU A 187 -34.87 12.53 21.81
CA GLU A 187 -35.92 12.11 20.88
C GLU A 187 -35.38 11.14 19.81
N GLU A 188 -34.19 11.38 19.26
CA GLU A 188 -33.53 10.45 18.33
C GLU A 188 -33.16 9.12 19.00
N LEU A 189 -32.63 9.15 20.22
CA LEU A 189 -32.28 7.93 20.96
C LEU A 189 -33.52 7.12 21.35
N ALA A 190 -34.67 7.78 21.54
CA ALA A 190 -35.95 7.11 21.76
C ALA A 190 -36.46 6.39 20.49
N ARG A 191 -36.11 6.88 19.30
CA ARG A 191 -36.34 6.16 18.03
C ARG A 191 -35.29 5.07 17.85
N GLN A 192 -35.64 3.83 18.18
CA GLN A 192 -34.70 2.70 18.12
C GLN A 192 -34.41 2.17 16.70
N ARG A 193 -35.22 2.52 15.68
CA ARG A 193 -35.11 1.97 14.32
C ARG A 193 -35.33 3.07 13.28
N GLY A 194 -34.55 3.05 12.19
CA GLY A 194 -34.71 3.98 11.06
C GLY A 194 -34.08 5.36 11.24
N ASN A 195 -33.16 5.54 12.21
CA ASN A 195 -32.42 6.81 12.30
C ASN A 195 -31.50 6.98 11.08
N GLY A 196 -31.39 8.21 10.59
CA GLY A 196 -30.46 8.55 9.51
C GLY A 196 -29.00 8.29 9.89
N PRO A 197 -28.09 8.25 8.91
CA PRO A 197 -26.67 8.08 9.17
C PRO A 197 -26.11 9.28 9.94
N THR A 198 -25.26 9.01 10.92
CA THR A 198 -24.53 10.05 11.67
C THR A 198 -23.46 10.70 10.78
N TYR A 199 -22.93 11.86 11.19
CA TYR A 199 -21.90 12.56 10.41
C TYR A 199 -20.62 11.72 10.28
N LEU A 200 -20.21 11.05 11.36
CA LEU A 200 -19.08 10.13 11.39
C LEU A 200 -19.33 8.91 10.49
N GLU A 201 -20.55 8.37 10.46
CA GLU A 201 -20.91 7.27 9.55
C GLU A 201 -20.87 7.70 8.09
N CYS A 202 -21.31 8.92 7.76
CA CYS A 202 -21.15 9.49 6.42
C CYS A 202 -19.67 9.58 6.02
N LEU A 203 -18.78 10.01 6.92
CA LEU A 203 -17.34 10.01 6.67
C LEU A 203 -16.78 8.60 6.45
N VAL A 204 -17.23 7.61 7.23
CA VAL A 204 -16.86 6.20 7.03
C VAL A 204 -17.31 5.70 5.66
N VAL A 205 -18.52 6.03 5.22
CA VAL A 205 -19.03 5.65 3.88
C VAL A 205 -18.16 6.25 2.77
N ILE A 206 -17.71 7.51 2.90
CA ILE A 206 -16.78 8.11 1.93
C ILE A 206 -15.48 7.30 1.82
N TYR A 207 -14.92 6.87 2.95
CA TYR A 207 -13.74 5.99 2.96
C TYR A 207 -14.01 4.64 2.29
N VAL A 208 -15.14 4.01 2.59
CA VAL A 208 -15.54 2.72 2.00
C VAL A 208 -15.65 2.84 0.48
N ILE A 209 -16.23 3.92 -0.04
CA ILE A 209 -16.28 4.18 -1.49
C ILE A 209 -14.86 4.28 -2.07
N GLY A 210 -13.96 4.97 -1.36
CA GLY A 210 -12.55 5.06 -1.73
C GLY A 210 -11.85 3.69 -1.81
N PHE A 211 -12.02 2.84 -0.79
CA PHE A 211 -11.46 1.49 -0.80
C PHE A 211 -12.03 0.61 -1.91
N ILE A 212 -13.34 0.69 -2.17
CA ILE A 212 -13.96 -0.06 -3.28
C ILE A 212 -13.38 0.40 -4.61
N TRP A 213 -13.20 1.70 -4.80
CA TRP A 213 -12.60 2.26 -6.01
C TRP A 213 -11.15 1.79 -6.19
N GLU A 214 -10.33 1.85 -5.13
CA GLU A 214 -8.94 1.36 -5.13
C GLU A 214 -8.86 -0.11 -5.56
N GLU A 215 -9.62 -1.00 -4.91
CA GLU A 215 -9.66 -2.43 -5.26
C GLU A 215 -10.14 -2.66 -6.70
N THR A 216 -11.11 -1.87 -7.18
CA THR A 216 -11.63 -2.00 -8.54
C THR A 216 -10.55 -1.67 -9.58
N GLN A 217 -9.74 -0.64 -9.31
CA GLN A 217 -8.62 -0.27 -10.18
C GLN A 217 -7.51 -1.35 -10.17
N GLU A 218 -7.22 -1.94 -9.01
CA GLU A 218 -6.23 -3.02 -8.90
C GLU A 218 -6.68 -4.28 -9.68
N ILE A 219 -7.94 -4.69 -9.52
CA ILE A 219 -8.51 -5.82 -10.28
C ILE A 219 -8.47 -5.55 -11.79
N PHE A 220 -8.72 -4.32 -12.22
CA PHE A 220 -8.65 -3.94 -13.63
C PHE A 220 -7.22 -3.98 -14.18
N ALA A 221 -6.23 -3.56 -13.37
CA ALA A 221 -4.82 -3.53 -13.77
C ALA A 221 -4.15 -4.91 -13.78
N GLU A 222 -4.37 -5.73 -12.74
CA GLU A 222 -3.68 -7.03 -12.59
C GLU A 222 -4.47 -8.22 -13.14
N GLY A 223 -5.79 -8.06 -13.26
CA GLY A 223 -6.71 -9.14 -13.60
C GLY A 223 -7.10 -10.01 -12.40
N ILE A 224 -8.35 -10.48 -12.40
CA ILE A 224 -8.99 -11.17 -11.26
C ILE A 224 -8.23 -12.43 -10.79
N GLN A 225 -7.62 -13.17 -11.71
CA GLN A 225 -6.93 -14.42 -11.38
C GLN A 225 -5.59 -14.19 -10.66
N SER A 226 -4.89 -13.10 -10.97
CA SER A 226 -3.65 -12.73 -10.28
C SER A 226 -3.98 -12.17 -8.91
N TYR A 227 -4.95 -11.25 -8.87
CA TYR A 227 -5.44 -10.59 -7.66
C TYR A 227 -5.85 -11.59 -6.56
N LEU A 228 -6.67 -12.61 -6.88
CA LEU A 228 -7.13 -13.58 -5.88
C LEU A 228 -6.05 -14.56 -5.39
N LYS A 229 -4.88 -14.64 -6.03
CA LYS A 229 -3.75 -15.45 -5.52
C LYS A 229 -3.09 -14.79 -4.32
N ASN A 230 -3.25 -13.49 -4.14
CA ASN A 230 -2.79 -12.78 -2.95
C ASN A 230 -3.82 -12.93 -1.84
N MET A 231 -3.44 -13.56 -0.72
CA MET A 231 -4.34 -13.75 0.42
C MET A 231 -4.77 -12.43 1.06
N TRP A 232 -3.97 -11.37 0.95
CA TRP A 232 -4.32 -10.04 1.47
C TRP A 232 -5.48 -9.43 0.68
N ASN A 233 -5.41 -9.49 -0.65
CA ASN A 233 -6.45 -8.99 -1.55
C ASN A 233 -7.81 -9.68 -1.29
N PHE A 234 -7.81 -10.98 -0.93
CA PHE A 234 -9.02 -11.66 -0.51
C PHE A 234 -9.64 -11.08 0.78
N ILE A 235 -8.80 -10.71 1.76
CA ILE A 235 -9.24 -10.06 3.00
C ILE A 235 -9.83 -8.69 2.70
N ASP A 236 -9.19 -7.90 1.83
CA ASP A 236 -9.66 -6.56 1.45
C ASP A 236 -10.97 -6.61 0.68
N PHE A 237 -11.12 -7.54 -0.26
CA PHE A 237 -12.40 -7.80 -0.94
C PHE A 237 -13.50 -8.17 0.05
N SER A 238 -13.21 -9.09 0.99
CA SER A 238 -14.18 -9.53 1.99
C SER A 238 -14.60 -8.38 2.93
N ARG A 239 -13.65 -7.54 3.34
CA ARG A 239 -13.90 -6.33 4.12
C ARG A 239 -14.86 -5.38 3.38
N ASN A 240 -14.55 -5.08 2.12
CA ASN A 240 -15.36 -4.16 1.31
C ASN A 240 -16.78 -4.72 1.07
N PHE A 241 -16.89 -6.03 0.82
CA PHE A 241 -18.18 -6.70 0.71
C PHE A 241 -19.02 -6.57 1.98
N LEU A 242 -18.43 -6.79 3.16
CA LEU A 242 -19.13 -6.62 4.44
C LEU A 242 -19.58 -5.16 4.66
N TYR A 243 -18.77 -4.17 4.29
CA TYR A 243 -19.20 -2.77 4.35
C TYR A 243 -20.40 -2.48 3.44
N CYS A 244 -20.40 -2.99 2.20
CA CYS A 244 -21.55 -2.88 1.30
C CYS A 244 -22.82 -3.49 1.90
N CYS A 245 -22.71 -4.68 2.51
CA CYS A 245 -23.83 -5.34 3.19
C CYS A 245 -24.39 -4.49 4.33
N VAL A 246 -23.53 -3.88 5.15
CA VAL A 246 -23.97 -2.99 6.25
C VAL A 246 -24.69 -1.76 5.71
N VAL A 247 -24.17 -1.12 4.66
CA VAL A 247 -24.81 0.04 4.03
C VAL A 247 -26.18 -0.35 3.46
N LEU A 248 -26.27 -1.48 2.75
CA LEU A 248 -27.52 -1.98 2.18
C LEU A 248 -28.57 -2.26 3.28
N LEU A 249 -28.18 -2.98 4.34
CA LEU A 249 -29.09 -3.29 5.45
C LEU A 249 -29.58 -2.02 6.14
N ARG A 250 -28.76 -0.98 6.23
CA ARG A 250 -29.16 0.31 6.80
C ARG A 250 -30.13 1.07 5.92
N VAL A 251 -29.91 1.09 4.60
CA VAL A 251 -30.85 1.69 3.65
C VAL A 251 -32.20 0.97 3.74
N ILE A 252 -32.21 -0.36 3.77
CA ILE A 252 -33.45 -1.15 3.93
C ILE A 252 -34.14 -0.86 5.27
N ALA A 253 -33.39 -0.67 6.35
CA ALA A 253 -33.96 -0.34 7.66
C ALA A 253 -34.48 1.11 7.78
N TYR A 254 -34.07 1.99 6.86
CA TYR A 254 -34.51 3.39 6.81
C TYR A 254 -35.77 3.58 5.98
N ILE A 255 -35.94 2.80 4.90
CA ILE A 255 -37.15 2.74 4.06
C ILE A 255 -38.30 2.09 4.85
#